data_AF-A0A935FA06-F1
#
_entry.id   AF-A0A935FA06-F1
#
_cell.length_a   1.000
_cell.length_b   1.000
_cell.length_c   1.000
_cell.angle_alpha   90.00
_cell.angle_beta   90.00
_cell.angle_gamma   90.00
#
_symmetry.space_group_name_H-M   'P 1'
#
loop_
_entity.id
_entity.type
_entity.pdbx_description
1 polymer ?
#
loop_
_entity_poly.entity_id
_entity_poly.type
_entity_poly.pdbx_seq_one_letter_code
_entity_poly.pdbx_strand_id
1 'polypeptide(L)'
;MERDTLLATVWVFIFIVVLGSIPLNLGIVNPIKLGLKDFDFNDLSYSKLGKAEHTNIDKRIVIVNIGYATREELAMMIDKVGSMKPKVMGLDALFYEARDPHQDSMLMACFAKNKNLIAARKLVLSGKDGDSVSEISGDYINTASQYAHVNFFQDSVSSIRTFEPFYEDHAHKLYPFFSTAIVKQYNAAAYEKLEKKGAKKVIINYTRHTNQYLVVDYMDVLGNNVDDSAFLNKIVLFGYVNINPNDIEDKKFTPMNPRFAGKSVPDMNGIVVHANIISMALDNNYVKKVPLWGNILLAILVCWLHMSFFVHYYLEAHIWFHLAAKIAQVLSAIFFVWLGIYLYDKYRLKVDMKLSLVTIVLAVDVIYFYEAWAVWMHKKFNYKTVFKPHHH
;
A
#
# COMPACT_ATOMS: atom_id res chain seq x y z
N MET A 1 40.02 -17.07 9.25
CA MET A 1 39.07 -16.00 9.61
C MET A 1 37.93 -15.99 8.61
N GLU A 2 38.22 -15.78 7.32
CA GLU A 2 37.21 -15.71 6.25
C GLU A 2 36.22 -16.89 6.20
N ARG A 3 36.72 -18.14 6.32
CA ARG A 3 35.86 -19.32 6.34
C ARG A 3 34.87 -19.33 7.50
N ASP A 4 35.34 -19.02 8.71
CA ASP A 4 34.49 -18.99 9.90
C ASP A 4 33.46 -17.86 9.82
N THR A 5 33.82 -16.70 9.27
CA THR A 5 32.88 -15.60 9.00
C THR A 5 31.77 -16.00 8.04
N LEU A 6 32.11 -16.66 6.93
CA LEU A 6 31.13 -17.15 5.96
C LEU A 6 30.20 -18.20 6.57
N LEU A 7 30.75 -19.16 7.31
CA LEU A 7 29.95 -20.19 7.97
C LEU A 7 29.07 -19.58 9.06
N ALA A 8 29.58 -18.67 9.88
CA ALA A 8 28.79 -17.99 10.89
C ALA A 8 27.64 -17.18 10.26
N THR A 9 27.85 -16.58 9.09
CA THR A 9 26.77 -15.95 8.29
C THR A 9 25.71 -16.96 7.88
N VAL A 10 26.11 -18.12 7.35
CA VAL A 10 25.18 -19.21 6.99
C VAL A 10 24.38 -19.67 8.21
N TRP A 11 25.02 -19.78 9.38
CA TRP A 11 24.37 -20.13 10.63
C TRP A 11 23.27 -19.14 11.02
N VAL A 12 23.41 -17.84 10.75
CA VAL A 12 22.33 -16.85 10.98
C VAL A 12 21.09 -17.20 10.17
N PHE A 13 21.24 -17.52 8.89
CA PHE A 13 20.10 -17.89 8.04
C PHE A 13 19.49 -19.25 8.43
N ILE A 14 20.31 -20.22 8.85
CA ILE A 14 19.82 -21.48 9.42
C ILE A 14 18.96 -21.20 10.66
N PHE A 15 19.45 -20.36 11.58
CA PHE A 15 18.69 -19.97 12.77
C PHE A 15 17.37 -19.26 12.42
N ILE A 16 17.37 -18.37 11.44
CA ILE A 16 16.13 -17.70 10.97
C ILE A 16 15.12 -18.74 10.48
N VAL A 17 15.55 -19.72 9.68
CA VAL A 17 14.67 -20.79 9.16
C VAL A 17 14.16 -21.68 10.29
N VAL A 18 15.04 -22.12 11.20
CA VAL A 18 14.68 -22.97 12.35
C VAL A 18 13.71 -22.25 13.27
N LEU A 19 14.01 -21.02 13.70
CA LEU A 19 13.11 -20.22 14.55
C LEU A 19 11.78 -19.92 13.86
N GLY A 20 11.80 -19.62 12.56
CA GLY A 20 10.59 -19.41 11.76
C GLY A 20 9.72 -20.65 11.60
N SER A 21 10.27 -21.85 11.82
CA SER A 21 9.57 -23.13 11.72
C SER A 21 8.92 -23.56 13.05
N ILE A 22 9.23 -22.91 14.16
CA ILE A 22 8.67 -23.25 15.48
C ILE A 22 7.25 -22.63 15.57
N PRO A 23 6.19 -23.44 15.74
CA PRO A 23 4.83 -22.93 15.88
C PRO A 23 4.63 -22.35 17.29
N LEU A 24 4.95 -21.06 17.45
CA LEU A 24 4.70 -20.34 18.70
C LEU A 24 3.24 -19.89 18.79
N ASN A 25 2.39 -20.64 19.51
CA ASN A 25 1.02 -20.22 19.83
C ASN A 25 0.98 -19.41 21.15
N LEU A 26 1.60 -18.24 21.14
CA LEU A 26 1.62 -17.34 22.31
C LEU A 26 0.47 -16.34 22.20
N GLY A 27 -0.71 -16.69 22.72
CA GLY A 27 -1.91 -15.84 22.69
C GLY A 27 -1.69 -14.42 23.24
N ILE A 28 -0.75 -14.25 24.19
CA ILE A 28 -0.36 -12.97 24.79
C ILE A 28 0.37 -12.05 23.80
N VAL A 29 1.04 -12.61 22.77
CA VAL A 29 1.82 -11.85 21.77
C VAL A 29 0.94 -11.42 20.59
N ASN A 30 -0.27 -11.96 20.44
CA ASN A 30 -1.17 -11.65 19.34
C ASN A 30 -1.47 -10.14 19.18
N PRO A 31 -1.73 -9.36 20.25
CA PRO A 31 -1.93 -7.91 20.13
C PRO A 31 -0.72 -7.17 19.55
N ILE A 32 0.50 -7.57 19.96
CA ILE A 32 1.75 -6.99 19.44
C ILE A 32 1.92 -7.36 17.96
N LYS A 33 1.67 -8.62 17.61
CA LYS A 33 1.72 -9.11 16.22
C LYS A 33 0.73 -8.37 15.32
N LEU A 34 -0.49 -8.12 15.80
CA LEU A 34 -1.51 -7.35 15.10
C LEU A 34 -1.09 -5.87 14.92
N GLY A 35 -0.57 -5.24 15.98
CA GLY A 35 -0.07 -3.85 15.91
C GLY A 35 1.12 -3.68 14.97
N LEU A 36 2.03 -4.66 14.91
CA LEU A 36 3.18 -4.66 13.99
C LEU A 36 2.80 -5.07 12.56
N LYS A 37 1.68 -5.77 12.35
CA LYS A 37 1.23 -6.23 11.03
C LYS A 37 0.94 -5.05 10.10
N ASP A 38 0.33 -3.98 10.63
CA ASP A 38 0.02 -2.77 9.87
C ASP A 38 1.12 -1.70 9.91
N PHE A 39 2.26 -1.98 10.58
CA PHE A 39 3.38 -1.04 10.63
C PHE A 39 4.24 -1.12 9.36
N ASP A 40 4.40 0.01 8.67
CA ASP A 40 5.34 0.18 7.56
C ASP A 40 6.13 1.48 7.74
N PHE A 41 7.44 1.38 7.99
CA PHE A 41 8.28 2.57 8.20
C PHE A 41 8.33 3.50 6.98
N ASN A 42 8.01 3.01 5.78
CA ASN A 42 7.95 3.86 4.58
C ASN A 42 6.82 4.89 4.65
N ASP A 43 5.82 4.69 5.52
CA ASP A 43 4.72 5.63 5.73
C ASP A 43 5.19 6.96 6.33
N LEU A 44 6.37 6.98 6.95
CA LEU A 44 7.03 8.22 7.38
C LEU A 44 7.33 9.16 6.21
N SER A 45 7.55 8.62 5.00
CA SER A 45 7.75 9.43 3.80
C SER A 45 6.52 10.29 3.49
N TYR A 46 5.32 9.76 3.76
CA TYR A 46 4.08 10.48 3.52
C TYR A 46 3.70 11.36 4.70
N SER A 47 3.69 10.79 5.91
CA SER A 47 3.16 11.42 7.12
C SER A 47 4.10 12.42 7.82
N LYS A 48 5.42 12.35 7.57
CA LYS A 48 6.43 13.21 8.24
C LYS A 48 7.35 13.95 7.29
N LEU A 49 7.71 13.36 6.15
CA LEU A 49 8.61 14.00 5.18
C LEU A 49 7.87 14.89 4.16
N GLY A 50 6.54 15.00 4.26
CA GLY A 50 5.79 15.97 3.46
C GLY A 50 5.77 15.67 1.96
N LYS A 51 5.88 14.39 1.56
CA LYS A 51 5.93 14.00 0.13
C LYS A 51 4.78 14.57 -0.72
N ALA A 52 3.61 14.78 -0.10
CA ALA A 52 2.48 15.41 -0.77
C ALA A 52 2.50 16.95 -0.73
N GLU A 53 3.09 17.58 0.28
CA GLU A 53 3.04 19.04 0.50
C GLU A 53 3.62 19.84 -0.67
N HIS A 54 4.58 19.27 -1.40
CA HIS A 54 5.24 19.92 -2.53
C HIS A 54 4.61 19.59 -3.89
N THR A 55 3.47 18.89 -3.92
CA THR A 55 2.82 18.49 -5.16
C THR A 55 1.76 19.52 -5.58
N ASN A 56 1.82 19.97 -6.84
CA ASN A 56 0.82 20.89 -7.39
C ASN A 56 -0.56 20.22 -7.53
N ILE A 57 -1.61 21.04 -7.50
CA ILE A 57 -3.00 20.63 -7.78
C ILE A 57 -3.06 19.85 -9.10
N ASP A 58 -3.78 18.71 -9.12
CA ASP A 58 -4.05 18.00 -10.37
C ASP A 58 -5.19 18.66 -11.13
N LYS A 59 -4.85 19.44 -12.16
CA LYS A 59 -5.83 20.16 -13.00
C LYS A 59 -6.66 19.25 -13.91
N ARG A 60 -6.33 17.96 -14.02
CA ARG A 60 -7.03 16.99 -14.89
C ARG A 60 -8.23 16.36 -14.20
N ILE A 61 -8.28 16.42 -12.86
CA ILE A 61 -9.29 15.76 -12.02
C ILE A 61 -10.09 16.82 -11.27
N VAL A 62 -11.42 16.70 -11.33
CA VAL A 62 -12.35 17.46 -10.49
C VAL A 62 -13.18 16.49 -9.69
N ILE A 63 -13.32 16.75 -8.39
CA ILE A 63 -14.16 15.96 -7.50
C ILE A 63 -15.44 16.76 -7.26
N VAL A 64 -16.59 16.16 -7.58
CA VAL A 64 -17.89 16.69 -7.20
C VAL A 64 -18.31 15.98 -5.92
N ASN A 65 -18.38 16.73 -4.82
CA ASN A 65 -18.86 16.22 -3.55
C ASN A 65 -20.37 15.99 -3.65
N ILE A 66 -20.80 14.73 -3.63
CA ILE A 66 -22.22 14.38 -3.73
C ILE A 66 -23.00 14.59 -2.42
N GLY A 67 -22.31 14.83 -1.30
CA GLY A 67 -22.95 15.01 0.01
C GLY A 67 -23.98 13.91 0.30
N TYR A 68 -25.19 14.34 0.68
CA TYR A 68 -26.34 13.47 0.92
C TYR A 68 -27.39 13.58 -0.19
N ALA A 69 -26.96 13.89 -1.42
CA ALA A 69 -27.85 14.04 -2.56
C ALA A 69 -28.77 12.82 -2.75
N THR A 70 -30.04 13.12 -3.01
CA THR A 70 -31.05 12.13 -3.42
C THR A 70 -30.70 11.52 -4.78
N ARG A 71 -31.37 10.41 -5.15
CA ARG A 71 -31.14 9.78 -6.47
C ARG A 71 -31.54 10.71 -7.62
N GLU A 72 -32.54 11.56 -7.40
CA GLU A 72 -32.93 12.63 -8.32
C GLU A 72 -31.83 13.70 -8.46
N GLU A 73 -31.32 14.22 -7.35
CA GLU A 73 -30.22 15.20 -7.36
C GLU A 73 -28.95 14.63 -8.00
N LEU A 74 -28.64 13.35 -7.76
CA LEU A 74 -27.56 12.63 -8.44
C LEU A 74 -27.78 12.58 -9.95
N ALA A 75 -28.98 12.25 -10.41
CA ALA A 75 -29.31 12.25 -11.84
C ALA A 75 -29.13 13.65 -12.44
N MET A 76 -29.66 14.68 -11.78
CA MET A 76 -29.56 16.07 -12.23
C MET A 76 -28.11 16.56 -12.31
N MET A 77 -27.29 16.31 -11.28
CA MET A 77 -25.90 16.77 -11.27
C MET A 77 -25.05 16.04 -12.31
N ILE A 78 -25.26 14.74 -12.51
CA ILE A 78 -24.52 13.95 -13.52
C ILE A 78 -24.90 14.43 -14.92
N ASP A 79 -26.18 14.62 -15.21
CA ASP A 79 -26.64 15.14 -16.51
C ASP A 79 -26.10 16.56 -16.78
N LYS A 80 -26.09 17.41 -15.75
CA LYS A 80 -25.58 18.77 -15.84
C LYS A 80 -24.10 18.80 -16.15
N VAL A 81 -23.29 18.06 -15.38
CA VAL A 81 -21.85 17.93 -15.65
C VAL A 81 -21.63 17.26 -17.01
N GLY A 82 -22.43 16.26 -17.37
CA GLY A 82 -22.37 15.61 -18.69
C GLY A 82 -22.53 16.62 -19.84
N SER A 83 -23.40 17.62 -19.68
CA SER A 83 -23.56 18.70 -20.67
C SER A 83 -22.33 19.59 -20.84
N MET A 84 -21.47 19.68 -19.82
CA MET A 84 -20.19 20.42 -19.82
C MET A 84 -19.03 19.63 -20.46
N LYS A 85 -19.33 18.47 -21.07
CA LYS A 85 -18.42 17.65 -21.88
C LYS A 85 -17.12 17.23 -21.16
N PRO A 86 -17.21 16.60 -19.98
CA PRO A 86 -16.05 15.94 -19.39
C PRO A 86 -15.60 14.77 -20.27
N LYS A 87 -14.32 14.45 -20.20
CA LYS A 87 -13.77 13.33 -20.97
C LYS A 87 -14.24 11.99 -20.42
N VAL A 88 -14.32 11.88 -19.09
CA VAL A 88 -14.84 10.71 -18.39
C VAL A 88 -15.44 11.15 -17.06
N MET A 89 -16.52 10.47 -16.66
CA MET A 89 -17.17 10.63 -15.37
C MET A 89 -17.10 9.31 -14.60
N GLY A 90 -16.75 9.36 -13.32
CA GLY A 90 -16.78 8.21 -12.41
C GLY A 90 -17.70 8.51 -11.23
N LEU A 91 -18.66 7.63 -10.94
CA LEU A 91 -19.52 7.72 -9.76
C LEU A 91 -19.15 6.66 -8.73
N ASP A 92 -18.60 7.11 -7.61
CA ASP A 92 -18.29 6.30 -6.42
C ASP A 92 -19.49 6.31 -5.46
N ALA A 93 -20.56 5.63 -5.87
CA ALA A 93 -21.75 5.39 -5.07
C ALA A 93 -22.31 4.00 -5.39
N LEU A 94 -22.73 3.28 -4.36
CA LEU A 94 -23.26 1.91 -4.47
C LEU A 94 -24.77 1.92 -4.22
N PHE A 95 -25.51 1.21 -5.07
CA PHE A 95 -26.96 1.09 -5.03
C PHE A 95 -27.33 -0.37 -4.81
N TYR A 96 -27.73 -0.74 -3.58
CA TYR A 96 -28.01 -2.15 -3.25
C TYR A 96 -29.46 -2.56 -3.54
N GLU A 97 -30.40 -1.62 -3.46
CA GLU A 97 -31.82 -1.91 -3.51
C GLU A 97 -32.63 -0.77 -4.15
N ALA A 98 -33.87 -1.09 -4.51
CA ALA A 98 -34.88 -0.12 -4.92
C ALA A 98 -35.16 0.88 -3.79
N ARG A 99 -35.42 2.14 -4.15
CA ARG A 99 -35.91 3.16 -3.21
C ARG A 99 -37.20 3.73 -3.75
N ASP A 100 -37.19 5.00 -4.14
CA ASP A 100 -38.34 5.66 -4.74
C ASP A 100 -38.38 5.36 -6.25
N PRO A 101 -39.48 4.79 -6.79
CA PRO A 101 -39.55 4.41 -8.20
C PRO A 101 -39.35 5.56 -9.19
N HIS A 102 -39.76 6.78 -8.83
CA HIS A 102 -39.58 7.95 -9.68
C HIS A 102 -38.11 8.35 -9.75
N GLN A 103 -37.45 8.50 -8.59
CA GLN A 103 -36.03 8.83 -8.54
C GLN A 103 -35.14 7.74 -9.14
N ASP A 104 -35.50 6.47 -8.95
CA ASP A 104 -34.78 5.33 -9.51
C ASP A 104 -34.85 5.34 -11.04
N SER A 105 -36.03 5.60 -11.59
CA SER A 105 -36.24 5.73 -13.03
C SER A 105 -35.43 6.90 -13.62
N MET A 106 -35.41 8.06 -12.95
CA MET A 106 -34.61 9.21 -13.37
C MET A 106 -33.11 8.90 -13.38
N LEU A 107 -32.61 8.27 -12.32
CA LEU A 107 -31.19 7.91 -12.23
C LEU A 107 -30.80 6.84 -13.26
N MET A 108 -31.66 5.84 -13.48
CA MET A 108 -31.47 4.85 -14.54
C MET A 108 -31.42 5.49 -15.93
N ALA A 109 -32.30 6.46 -16.22
CA ALA A 109 -32.29 7.19 -17.50
C ALA A 109 -31.02 8.03 -17.66
N CYS A 110 -30.58 8.70 -16.59
CA CYS A 110 -29.32 9.46 -16.55
C CYS A 110 -28.10 8.55 -16.83
N PHE A 111 -28.02 7.39 -16.19
CA PHE A 111 -26.94 6.42 -16.42
C PHE A 111 -26.93 5.90 -17.86
N ALA A 112 -28.12 5.63 -18.42
CA ALA A 112 -28.25 5.19 -19.80
C ALA A 112 -27.83 6.29 -20.80
N LYS A 113 -28.11 7.56 -20.51
CA LYS A 113 -27.79 8.72 -21.35
C LYS A 113 -26.29 9.02 -21.39
N ASN A 114 -25.61 9.02 -20.24
CA ASN A 114 -24.22 9.44 -20.12
C ASN A 114 -23.24 8.28 -20.40
N LYS A 115 -22.89 8.06 -21.67
CA LYS A 115 -22.02 6.94 -22.09
C LYS A 115 -20.57 7.03 -21.61
N ASN A 116 -20.12 8.20 -21.18
CA ASN A 116 -18.81 8.42 -20.55
C ASN A 116 -18.86 8.28 -19.01
N LEU A 117 -19.99 7.82 -18.44
CA LEU A 117 -20.12 7.51 -17.01
C LEU A 117 -19.71 6.07 -16.72
N ILE A 118 -18.84 5.92 -15.72
CA ILE A 118 -18.46 4.66 -15.10
C ILE A 118 -19.07 4.62 -13.70
N ALA A 119 -19.95 3.67 -13.44
CA ALA A 119 -20.57 3.49 -12.14
C ALA A 119 -19.79 2.47 -11.28
N ALA A 120 -19.68 2.75 -9.98
CA ALA A 120 -19.11 1.82 -9.02
C ALA A 120 -20.01 0.60 -8.81
N ARG A 121 -19.38 -0.52 -8.50
CA ARG A 121 -20.01 -1.75 -8.02
C ARG A 121 -19.09 -2.46 -7.03
N LYS A 122 -19.61 -3.48 -6.36
CA LYS A 122 -18.86 -4.26 -5.37
C LYS A 122 -18.83 -5.73 -5.78
N LEU A 123 -17.64 -6.32 -5.74
CA LEU A 123 -17.45 -7.76 -5.85
C LEU A 123 -17.68 -8.37 -4.47
N VAL A 124 -18.57 -9.34 -4.39
CA VAL A 124 -18.77 -10.19 -3.20
C VAL A 124 -17.97 -11.45 -3.44
N LEU A 125 -17.02 -11.71 -2.55
CA LEU A 125 -16.14 -12.86 -2.66
C LEU A 125 -16.67 -14.00 -1.79
N SER A 126 -16.54 -15.23 -2.31
CA SER A 126 -16.83 -16.47 -1.59
C SER A 126 -15.78 -17.53 -1.90
N GLY A 127 -15.95 -18.71 -1.30
CA GLY A 127 -15.00 -19.82 -1.40
C GLY A 127 -14.10 -19.92 -0.16
N LYS A 128 -13.39 -21.04 -0.07
CA LYS A 128 -12.58 -21.39 1.11
C LYS A 128 -11.45 -20.39 1.38
N ASP A 129 -10.93 -19.79 0.31
CA ASP A 129 -9.86 -18.80 0.34
C ASP A 129 -10.38 -17.36 0.11
N GLY A 130 -11.70 -17.20 -0.14
CA GLY A 130 -12.31 -15.90 -0.39
C GLY A 130 -11.90 -15.27 -1.73
N ASP A 131 -11.61 -16.09 -2.74
CA ASP A 131 -10.98 -15.67 -3.99
C ASP A 131 -11.89 -15.86 -5.24
N SER A 132 -13.12 -16.35 -5.06
CA SER A 132 -14.12 -16.44 -6.15
C SER A 132 -15.13 -15.30 -6.05
N VAL A 133 -15.43 -14.61 -7.15
CA VAL A 133 -16.58 -13.69 -7.18
C VAL A 133 -17.87 -14.52 -7.19
N SER A 134 -18.62 -14.51 -6.10
CA SER A 134 -19.94 -15.16 -6.04
C SER A 134 -21.05 -14.28 -6.56
N GLU A 135 -20.93 -12.97 -6.35
CA GLU A 135 -21.98 -12.02 -6.64
C GLU A 135 -21.37 -10.65 -6.96
N ILE A 136 -22.06 -9.91 -7.82
CA ILE A 136 -21.84 -8.49 -8.04
C ILE A 136 -22.98 -7.77 -7.33
N SER A 137 -22.64 -6.82 -6.47
CA SER A 137 -23.61 -6.04 -5.69
C SER A 137 -23.35 -4.54 -5.83
N GLY A 138 -24.31 -3.73 -5.35
CA GLY A 138 -24.20 -2.27 -5.38
C GLY A 138 -24.47 -1.66 -6.76
N ASP A 139 -24.96 -2.44 -7.71
CA ASP A 139 -25.31 -2.04 -9.08
C ASP A 139 -26.81 -2.20 -9.39
N TYR A 140 -27.70 -2.04 -8.40
CA TYR A 140 -29.17 -2.04 -8.59
C TYR A 140 -29.59 -1.09 -9.73
N ILE A 141 -29.02 0.12 -9.77
CA ILE A 141 -29.11 0.99 -10.93
C ILE A 141 -28.13 0.44 -11.97
N ASN A 142 -28.61 -0.39 -12.89
CA ASN A 142 -27.80 -1.24 -13.78
C ASN A 142 -27.73 -0.79 -15.26
N THR A 143 -28.13 0.46 -15.56
CA THR A 143 -28.23 0.98 -16.93
C THR A 143 -27.00 1.74 -17.43
N ALA A 144 -25.94 1.88 -16.62
CA ALA A 144 -24.71 2.53 -17.06
C ALA A 144 -23.99 1.68 -18.11
N SER A 145 -23.30 2.34 -19.04
CA SER A 145 -22.56 1.63 -20.10
C SER A 145 -21.34 0.86 -19.59
N GLN A 146 -20.79 1.26 -18.45
CA GLN A 146 -19.66 0.59 -17.81
C GLN A 146 -19.78 0.60 -16.28
N TYR A 147 -19.39 -0.52 -15.68
CA TYR A 147 -19.24 -0.68 -14.23
C TYR A 147 -17.84 -1.19 -13.89
N ALA A 148 -17.30 -0.73 -12.77
CA ALA A 148 -15.99 -1.13 -12.27
C ALA A 148 -16.00 -1.26 -10.75
N HIS A 149 -15.19 -2.16 -10.20
CA HIS A 149 -15.27 -2.47 -8.78
C HIS A 149 -14.46 -1.49 -7.92
N VAL A 150 -14.97 -1.18 -6.73
CA VAL A 150 -14.31 -0.28 -5.74
C VAL A 150 -13.65 -1.05 -4.58
N ASN A 151 -13.67 -2.38 -4.61
CA ASN A 151 -13.13 -3.21 -3.52
C ASN A 151 -11.63 -2.96 -3.28
N PHE A 152 -11.27 -2.68 -2.03
CA PHE A 152 -9.93 -2.86 -1.50
C PHE A 152 -9.92 -4.14 -0.65
N PHE A 153 -9.21 -5.18 -1.11
CA PHE A 153 -9.14 -6.48 -0.43
C PHE A 153 -8.09 -6.50 0.70
N GLN A 154 -8.27 -5.60 1.67
CA GLN A 154 -7.42 -5.48 2.85
C GLN A 154 -8.26 -5.27 4.11
N ASP A 155 -7.68 -5.53 5.27
CA ASP A 155 -8.33 -5.36 6.57
C ASP A 155 -8.84 -3.91 6.68
N SER A 156 -10.10 -3.69 7.11
CA SER A 156 -10.74 -2.36 7.14
C SER A 156 -10.02 -1.33 8.02
N VAL A 157 -9.22 -1.82 8.98
CA VAL A 157 -8.42 -1.03 9.91
C VAL A 157 -6.97 -0.84 9.44
N SER A 158 -6.59 -1.42 8.29
CA SER A 158 -5.24 -1.30 7.73
C SER A 158 -5.15 -0.14 6.76
N SER A 159 -3.98 0.50 6.70
CA SER A 159 -3.75 1.59 5.74
C SER A 159 -3.74 1.08 4.30
N ILE A 160 -4.49 1.73 3.41
CA ILE A 160 -4.53 1.41 1.99
C ILE A 160 -3.18 1.78 1.36
N ARG A 161 -2.34 0.78 1.12
CA ARG A 161 -0.99 0.96 0.53
C ARG A 161 -0.92 0.45 -0.90
N THR A 162 -1.82 -0.47 -1.25
CA THR A 162 -1.83 -1.13 -2.54
C THR A 162 -3.24 -1.27 -3.08
N PHE A 163 -3.34 -1.31 -4.40
CA PHE A 163 -4.55 -1.73 -5.12
C PHE A 163 -4.16 -2.73 -6.20
N GLU A 164 -5.15 -3.44 -6.70
CA GLU A 164 -5.01 -4.35 -7.83
C GLU A 164 -5.69 -3.69 -9.03
N PRO A 165 -4.98 -3.44 -10.15
CA PRO A 165 -5.58 -2.81 -11.32
C PRO A 165 -6.77 -3.61 -11.87
N PHE A 166 -6.69 -4.93 -11.71
CA PHE A 166 -7.76 -5.89 -11.98
C PHE A 166 -7.82 -6.89 -10.84
N TYR A 167 -9.02 -7.29 -10.45
CA TYR A 167 -9.23 -8.50 -9.68
C TYR A 167 -9.38 -9.69 -10.63
N GLU A 168 -8.66 -10.78 -10.39
CA GLU A 168 -8.77 -12.03 -11.17
C GLU A 168 -9.45 -13.08 -10.30
N ASP A 169 -10.62 -13.58 -10.73
CA ASP A 169 -11.28 -14.70 -10.03
C ASP A 169 -10.66 -16.05 -10.42
N HIS A 170 -11.06 -17.13 -9.75
CA HIS A 170 -10.62 -18.49 -10.07
C HIS A 170 -10.95 -18.95 -11.50
N ALA A 171 -11.90 -18.30 -12.18
CA ALA A 171 -12.22 -18.59 -13.58
C ALA A 171 -11.35 -17.75 -14.55
N HIS A 172 -10.30 -17.09 -14.05
CA HIS A 172 -9.42 -16.19 -14.80
C HIS A 172 -10.14 -14.97 -15.40
N LYS A 173 -11.31 -14.61 -14.88
CA LYS A 173 -12.03 -13.43 -15.32
C LYS A 173 -11.48 -12.20 -14.60
N LEU A 174 -11.11 -11.20 -15.40
CA LEU A 174 -10.59 -9.93 -14.92
C LEU A 174 -11.71 -8.91 -14.71
N TYR A 175 -11.80 -8.38 -13.50
CA TYR A 175 -12.69 -7.28 -13.15
C TYR A 175 -11.84 -6.02 -12.99
N PRO A 176 -12.08 -4.96 -13.78
CA PRO A 176 -11.29 -3.74 -13.67
C PRO A 176 -11.64 -2.98 -12.38
N PHE A 177 -10.62 -2.50 -11.69
CA PHE A 177 -10.77 -1.56 -10.58
C PHE A 177 -11.29 -0.22 -11.09
N PHE A 178 -12.07 0.50 -10.26
CA PHE A 178 -12.74 1.75 -10.62
C PHE A 178 -11.79 2.78 -11.25
N SER A 179 -10.65 3.04 -10.61
CA SER A 179 -9.63 3.94 -11.14
C SER A 179 -9.02 3.45 -12.46
N THR A 180 -8.86 2.13 -12.64
CA THR A 180 -8.33 1.53 -13.89
C THR A 180 -9.29 1.77 -15.05
N ALA A 181 -10.60 1.61 -14.83
CA ALA A 181 -11.62 1.85 -15.85
C ALA A 181 -11.67 3.33 -16.27
N ILE A 182 -11.53 4.25 -15.31
CA ILE A 182 -11.45 5.69 -15.60
C ILE A 182 -10.21 6.03 -16.44
N VAL A 183 -9.04 5.51 -16.05
CA VAL A 183 -7.80 5.72 -16.80
C VAL A 183 -7.92 5.17 -18.23
N LYS A 184 -8.59 4.03 -18.44
CA LYS A 184 -8.86 3.46 -19.77
C LYS A 184 -9.58 4.43 -20.70
N GLN A 185 -10.63 5.09 -20.23
CA GLN A 185 -11.38 6.06 -21.03
C GLN A 185 -10.61 7.38 -21.22
N TYR A 186 -9.78 7.79 -20.25
CA TYR A 186 -9.10 9.07 -20.29
C TYR A 186 -7.79 9.07 -21.09
N ASN A 187 -6.94 8.06 -20.90
CA ASN A 187 -5.59 8.02 -21.48
C ASN A 187 -5.12 6.58 -21.75
N ALA A 188 -5.10 6.20 -23.03
CA ALA A 188 -4.72 4.86 -23.48
C ALA A 188 -3.27 4.47 -23.10
N ALA A 189 -2.31 5.40 -23.17
CA ALA A 189 -0.92 5.12 -22.85
C ALA A 189 -0.69 4.89 -21.35
N ALA A 190 -1.43 5.59 -20.49
CA ALA A 190 -1.44 5.33 -19.05
C ALA A 190 -2.13 3.99 -18.73
N TYR A 191 -3.23 3.68 -19.43
CA TYR A 191 -3.96 2.42 -19.28
C TYR A 191 -3.11 1.21 -19.65
N GLU A 192 -2.37 1.24 -20.76
CA GLU A 192 -1.51 0.14 -21.19
C GLU A 192 -0.51 -0.28 -20.09
N LYS A 193 -0.03 0.68 -19.29
CA LYS A 193 0.87 0.41 -18.15
C LYS A 193 0.15 -0.25 -16.98
N LEU A 194 -1.12 0.07 -16.74
CA LEU A 194 -1.94 -0.61 -15.73
C LEU A 194 -2.32 -2.01 -16.20
N GLU A 195 -2.69 -2.16 -17.47
CA GLU A 195 -3.04 -3.44 -18.09
C GLU A 195 -1.88 -4.45 -18.00
N LYS A 196 -0.65 -4.03 -18.31
CA LYS A 196 0.56 -4.86 -18.16
C LYS A 196 0.84 -5.32 -16.73
N LYS A 197 0.26 -4.67 -15.70
CA LYS A 197 0.40 -5.09 -14.30
C LYS A 197 -0.57 -6.22 -13.95
N GLY A 198 -1.66 -6.39 -14.71
CA GLY A 198 -2.67 -7.43 -14.48
C GLY A 198 -3.25 -7.37 -13.07
N ALA A 199 -3.44 -8.54 -12.45
CA ALA A 199 -3.95 -8.67 -11.09
C ALA A 199 -2.88 -8.48 -9.98
N LYS A 200 -1.67 -8.03 -10.31
CA LYS A 200 -0.60 -7.86 -9.31
C LYS A 200 -0.88 -6.63 -8.45
N LYS A 201 -0.68 -6.76 -7.14
CA LYS A 201 -0.73 -5.63 -6.17
C LYS A 201 0.28 -4.54 -6.50
N VAL A 202 -0.22 -3.35 -6.83
CA VAL A 202 0.53 -2.13 -7.13
C VAL A 202 0.52 -1.21 -5.91
N ILE A 203 1.68 -0.69 -5.51
CA ILE A 203 1.76 0.32 -4.44
C ILE A 203 1.21 1.64 -4.96
N ILE A 204 0.34 2.26 -4.17
CA ILE A 204 -0.19 3.59 -4.45
C ILE A 204 0.87 4.62 -4.04
N ASN A 205 1.30 5.44 -4.98
CA ASN A 205 2.16 6.58 -4.70
C ASN A 205 1.28 7.79 -4.35
N TYR A 206 0.98 7.94 -3.06
CA TYR A 206 0.19 9.08 -2.59
C TYR A 206 0.97 10.39 -2.75
N THR A 207 0.38 11.36 -3.44
CA THR A 207 1.03 12.64 -3.73
C THR A 207 0.15 13.84 -3.42
N ARG A 208 -1.14 13.62 -3.11
CA ARG A 208 -2.10 14.70 -2.95
C ARG A 208 -3.12 14.41 -1.87
N HIS A 209 -3.44 15.41 -1.06
CA HIS A 209 -4.60 15.45 -0.18
C HIS A 209 -5.83 16.04 -0.91
N THR A 210 -6.98 16.06 -0.23
CA THR A 210 -8.24 16.63 -0.75
C THR A 210 -8.08 18.06 -1.29
N ASN A 211 -7.34 18.92 -0.58
CA ASN A 211 -7.11 20.32 -0.97
C ASN A 211 -6.20 20.50 -2.20
N GLN A 212 -5.65 19.40 -2.72
CA GLN A 212 -4.82 19.38 -3.93
C GLN A 212 -5.59 18.85 -5.15
N TYR A 213 -6.90 18.73 -5.02
CA TYR A 213 -7.86 18.55 -6.11
C TYR A 213 -8.87 19.70 -6.08
N LEU A 214 -9.42 20.05 -7.25
CA LEU A 214 -10.59 20.93 -7.28
C LEU A 214 -11.78 20.13 -6.76
N VAL A 215 -12.29 20.50 -5.58
CA VAL A 215 -13.51 19.94 -4.99
C VAL A 215 -14.63 20.95 -5.14
N VAL A 216 -15.75 20.51 -5.70
CA VAL A 216 -16.94 21.32 -5.98
C VAL A 216 -18.12 20.66 -5.28
N ASP A 217 -18.92 21.43 -4.54
CA ASP A 217 -20.13 20.89 -3.93
C ASP A 217 -21.24 20.68 -4.98
N TYR A 218 -22.04 19.62 -4.83
CA TYR A 218 -23.13 19.36 -5.77
C TYR A 218 -24.14 20.50 -5.85
N MET A 219 -24.37 21.25 -4.75
CA MET A 219 -25.25 22.41 -4.77
C MET A 219 -24.72 23.53 -5.66
N ASP A 220 -23.40 23.72 -5.72
CA ASP A 220 -22.78 24.70 -6.61
C ASP A 220 -22.89 24.28 -8.08
N VAL A 221 -22.75 22.98 -8.35
CA VAL A 221 -23.01 22.41 -9.68
C VAL A 221 -24.46 22.69 -10.06
N LEU A 222 -25.44 22.32 -9.24
CA LEU A 222 -26.86 22.49 -9.54
C LEU A 222 -27.27 23.98 -9.63
N GLY A 223 -26.65 24.85 -8.84
CA GLY A 223 -26.89 26.30 -8.81
C GLY A 223 -26.29 27.10 -9.99
N ASN A 224 -25.42 26.51 -10.83
CA ASN A 224 -24.62 27.22 -11.83
C ASN A 224 -23.55 28.16 -11.21
N ASN A 225 -23.03 27.81 -10.03
CA ASN A 225 -21.98 28.60 -9.37
C ASN A 225 -20.56 28.23 -9.85
N VAL A 226 -20.45 27.39 -10.89
CA VAL A 226 -19.21 26.80 -11.37
C VAL A 226 -19.14 26.97 -12.87
N ASP A 227 -18.02 27.50 -13.35
CA ASP A 227 -17.79 27.70 -14.78
C ASP A 227 -17.66 26.36 -15.53
N ASP A 228 -18.29 26.23 -16.70
CA ASP A 228 -18.29 25.01 -17.51
C ASP A 228 -16.86 24.52 -17.87
N SER A 229 -15.89 25.43 -18.02
CA SER A 229 -14.49 25.09 -18.28
C SER A 229 -13.85 24.32 -17.12
N ALA A 230 -14.47 24.35 -15.93
CA ALA A 230 -14.07 23.52 -14.81
C ALA A 230 -14.19 22.03 -15.14
N PHE A 231 -15.08 21.59 -16.04
CA PHE A 231 -15.32 20.17 -16.32
C PHE A 231 -14.90 19.72 -17.73
N LEU A 232 -14.81 20.65 -18.67
CA LEU A 232 -14.47 20.38 -20.07
C LEU A 232 -13.18 19.55 -20.22
N ASN A 233 -13.28 18.40 -20.91
CA ASN A 233 -12.16 17.48 -21.17
C ASN A 233 -11.45 16.93 -19.91
N LYS A 234 -12.06 17.01 -18.73
CA LYS A 234 -11.49 16.53 -17.47
C LYS A 234 -12.02 15.15 -17.08
N ILE A 235 -11.36 14.57 -16.07
CA ILE A 235 -11.89 13.46 -15.28
C ILE A 235 -12.75 14.07 -14.19
N VAL A 236 -14.04 13.71 -14.14
CA VAL A 236 -14.94 14.16 -13.07
C VAL A 236 -15.29 12.98 -12.19
N LEU A 237 -15.00 13.10 -10.90
CA LEU A 237 -15.25 12.07 -9.90
C LEU A 237 -16.37 12.53 -8.99
N PHE A 238 -17.51 11.86 -9.06
CA PHE A 238 -18.61 12.04 -8.11
C PHE A 238 -18.38 11.08 -6.95
N GLY A 239 -18.21 11.63 -5.75
CA GLY A 239 -18.02 10.82 -4.56
C GLY A 239 -18.26 11.65 -3.31
N TYR A 240 -18.51 10.97 -2.20
CA TYR A 240 -18.72 11.64 -0.93
C TYR A 240 -17.39 12.23 -0.43
N VAL A 241 -17.41 13.51 -0.08
CA VAL A 241 -16.26 14.21 0.50
C VAL A 241 -16.72 14.87 1.79
N ASN A 242 -16.18 14.40 2.91
CA ASN A 242 -16.40 15.05 4.19
C ASN A 242 -15.12 15.77 4.66
N ILE A 243 -15.26 17.04 5.01
CA ILE A 243 -14.19 17.89 5.55
C ILE A 243 -14.12 17.85 7.09
N ASN A 244 -15.17 17.40 7.78
CA ASN A 244 -15.19 17.26 9.22
C ASN A 244 -14.25 16.12 9.63
N PRO A 245 -13.17 16.37 10.38
CA PRO A 245 -12.21 15.35 10.77
C PRO A 245 -12.82 14.25 11.66
N ASN A 246 -13.90 14.56 12.39
CA ASN A 246 -14.55 13.64 13.31
C ASN A 246 -15.59 12.73 12.64
N ASP A 247 -16.00 13.08 11.42
CA ASP A 247 -16.84 12.20 10.62
C ASP A 247 -15.94 11.20 9.89
N ILE A 248 -16.14 9.92 10.18
CA ILE A 248 -15.36 8.82 9.60
C ILE A 248 -16.09 8.13 8.45
N GLU A 249 -17.30 8.60 8.10
CA GLU A 249 -18.07 8.07 6.98
C GLU A 249 -17.24 8.14 5.70
N ASP A 250 -17.12 6.98 5.04
CA ASP A 250 -16.30 6.72 3.86
C ASP A 250 -14.79 7.09 3.95
N LYS A 251 -14.29 7.51 5.11
CA LYS A 251 -12.84 7.73 5.27
C LYS A 251 -12.10 6.40 5.36
N LYS A 252 -10.92 6.39 4.74
CA LYS A 252 -9.99 5.27 4.71
C LYS A 252 -8.71 5.63 5.47
N PHE A 253 -8.09 4.64 6.07
CA PHE A 253 -6.72 4.74 6.57
C PHE A 253 -5.75 4.75 5.41
N THR A 254 -4.81 5.69 5.39
CA THR A 254 -3.78 5.76 4.36
C THR A 254 -2.42 6.08 4.96
N PRO A 255 -1.32 5.83 4.24
CA PRO A 255 0.03 6.22 4.67
C PRO A 255 0.20 7.72 4.97
N MET A 256 -0.70 8.56 4.46
CA MET A 256 -0.69 10.01 4.69
C MET A 256 -1.22 10.39 6.08
N ASN A 257 -1.76 9.43 6.84
CA ASN A 257 -2.28 9.68 8.17
C ASN A 257 -1.18 10.27 9.07
N PRO A 258 -1.37 11.46 9.67
CA PRO A 258 -0.37 12.06 10.56
C PRO A 258 0.02 11.16 11.74
N ARG A 259 -0.89 10.26 12.13
CA ARG A 259 -0.68 9.17 13.09
C ARG A 259 -0.63 7.83 12.35
N PHE A 260 0.57 7.47 11.90
CA PHE A 260 0.84 6.26 11.12
C PHE A 260 0.96 4.97 11.95
N ALA A 261 0.91 5.06 13.29
CA ALA A 261 1.00 3.91 14.19
C ALA A 261 -0.01 4.01 15.35
N GLY A 262 -0.55 2.87 15.78
CA GLY A 262 -1.54 2.77 16.85
C GLY A 262 -2.97 3.06 16.37
N LYS A 263 -3.88 3.30 17.31
CA LYS A 263 -5.27 3.66 16.99
C LYS A 263 -5.34 5.12 16.53
N SER A 264 -5.68 5.35 15.28
CA SER A 264 -5.97 6.68 14.71
C SER A 264 -7.37 6.71 14.10
N VAL A 265 -7.83 7.91 13.71
CA VAL A 265 -9.01 8.07 12.88
C VAL A 265 -8.59 7.98 11.41
N PRO A 266 -9.42 7.41 10.51
CA PRO A 266 -9.12 7.37 9.08
C PRO A 266 -9.02 8.80 8.51
N ASP A 267 -8.12 9.00 7.55
CA ASP A 267 -7.61 10.31 7.17
C ASP A 267 -8.05 10.80 5.77
N MET A 268 -8.51 9.91 4.89
CA MET A 268 -8.79 10.29 3.49
C MET A 268 -10.11 9.72 2.97
N ASN A 269 -10.93 10.58 2.34
CA ASN A 269 -12.16 10.16 1.66
C ASN A 269 -11.86 9.13 0.55
N GLY A 270 -12.74 8.14 0.36
CA GLY A 270 -12.55 7.05 -0.62
C GLY A 270 -12.27 7.57 -2.03
N ILE A 271 -13.03 8.56 -2.47
CA ILE A 271 -12.87 9.18 -3.80
C ILE A 271 -11.49 9.84 -3.99
N VAL A 272 -10.87 10.35 -2.94
CA VAL A 272 -9.53 10.97 -2.99
C VAL A 272 -8.43 9.90 -3.08
N VAL A 273 -8.67 8.70 -2.53
CA VAL A 273 -7.82 7.53 -2.79
C VAL A 273 -7.85 7.17 -4.28
N HIS A 274 -9.04 7.11 -4.88
CA HIS A 274 -9.19 6.88 -6.32
C HIS A 274 -8.52 7.96 -7.15
N ALA A 275 -8.64 9.24 -6.78
CA ALA A 275 -7.97 10.35 -7.45
C ALA A 275 -6.44 10.23 -7.40
N ASN A 276 -5.86 9.78 -6.28
CA ASN A 276 -4.42 9.52 -6.18
C ASN A 276 -3.97 8.37 -7.08
N ILE A 277 -4.75 7.30 -7.19
CA ILE A 277 -4.46 6.16 -8.08
C ILE A 277 -4.46 6.62 -9.55
N ILE A 278 -5.47 7.42 -9.93
CA ILE A 278 -5.58 7.98 -11.28
C ILE A 278 -4.38 8.90 -11.56
N SER A 279 -4.10 9.86 -10.65
CA SER A 279 -2.95 10.76 -10.77
C SER A 279 -1.65 10.00 -10.93
N MET A 280 -1.44 8.95 -10.13
CA MET A 280 -0.24 8.10 -10.21
C MET A 280 -0.09 7.44 -11.57
N ALA A 281 -1.18 6.94 -12.14
CA ALA A 281 -1.18 6.32 -13.46
C ALA A 281 -0.89 7.33 -14.57
N LEU A 282 -1.52 8.51 -14.52
CA LEU A 282 -1.32 9.57 -15.51
C LEU A 282 0.08 10.20 -15.44
N ASP A 283 0.64 10.35 -14.25
CA ASP A 283 1.99 10.89 -14.02
C ASP A 283 3.09 9.84 -14.22
N ASN A 284 2.71 8.57 -14.42
CA ASN A 284 3.63 7.43 -14.52
C ASN A 284 4.62 7.37 -13.34
N ASN A 285 4.16 7.71 -12.13
CA ASN A 285 5.01 7.87 -10.95
C ASN A 285 4.96 6.66 -10.00
N TYR A 286 4.82 5.44 -10.56
CA TYR A 286 4.72 4.19 -9.79
C TYR A 286 5.92 3.93 -8.88
N VAL A 287 5.64 3.37 -7.69
CA VAL A 287 6.66 2.83 -6.79
C VAL A 287 7.17 1.49 -7.30
N LYS A 288 8.50 1.37 -7.43
CA LYS A 288 9.19 0.13 -7.80
C LYS A 288 9.47 -0.70 -6.56
N LYS A 289 9.32 -2.02 -6.64
CA LYS A 289 9.71 -2.96 -5.58
C LYS A 289 11.00 -3.66 -5.98
N VAL A 290 11.96 -3.75 -5.08
CA VAL A 290 13.10 -4.64 -5.26
C VAL A 290 12.59 -6.09 -5.23
N PRO A 291 12.94 -6.93 -6.21
CA PRO A 291 12.51 -8.33 -6.24
C PRO A 291 13.08 -9.09 -5.04
N LEU A 292 12.41 -10.19 -4.66
CA LEU A 292 12.77 -10.97 -3.46
C LEU A 292 14.26 -11.36 -3.42
N TRP A 293 14.82 -11.82 -4.53
CA TRP A 293 16.24 -12.19 -4.62
C TRP A 293 17.16 -11.00 -4.31
N GLY A 294 16.80 -9.79 -4.72
CA GLY A 294 17.57 -8.58 -4.45
C GLY A 294 17.56 -8.22 -2.96
N ASN A 295 16.41 -8.36 -2.30
CA ASN A 295 16.30 -8.17 -0.85
C ASN A 295 17.10 -9.25 -0.08
N ILE A 296 17.09 -10.51 -0.56
CA ILE A 296 17.88 -11.59 0.03
C ILE A 296 19.38 -11.32 -0.11
N LEU A 297 19.86 -10.93 -1.29
CA LEU A 297 21.27 -10.58 -1.50
C LEU A 297 21.71 -9.42 -0.61
N LEU A 298 20.87 -8.39 -0.47
CA LEU A 298 21.12 -7.29 0.46
C LEU A 298 21.23 -7.80 1.91
N ALA A 299 20.31 -8.65 2.35
CA ALA A 299 20.36 -9.20 3.70
C ALA A 299 21.61 -10.07 3.94
N ILE A 300 22.02 -10.88 2.96
CA ILE A 300 23.26 -11.68 3.03
C ILE A 300 24.47 -10.75 3.14
N LEU A 301 24.53 -9.71 2.32
CA LEU A 301 25.63 -8.73 2.36
C LEU A 301 25.69 -8.02 3.72
N VAL A 302 24.56 -7.53 4.21
CA VAL A 302 24.48 -6.86 5.51
C VAL A 302 24.89 -7.81 6.64
N CYS A 303 24.37 -9.04 6.64
CA CYS A 303 24.72 -10.06 7.62
C CYS A 303 26.22 -10.37 7.59
N TRP A 304 26.79 -10.61 6.41
CA TRP A 304 28.21 -10.89 6.24
C TRP A 304 29.09 -9.74 6.74
N LEU A 305 28.74 -8.48 6.45
CA LEU A 305 29.45 -7.32 6.98
C LEU A 305 29.46 -7.28 8.51
N HIS A 306 28.33 -7.59 9.15
CA HIS A 306 28.23 -7.66 10.61
C HIS A 306 29.04 -8.84 11.17
N MET A 307 28.91 -10.03 10.57
CA MET A 307 29.67 -11.20 11.01
C MET A 307 31.18 -10.99 10.84
N SER A 308 31.61 -10.34 9.76
CA SER A 308 33.03 -10.02 9.56
C SER A 308 33.54 -9.09 10.65
N PHE A 309 32.80 -8.03 10.94
CA PHE A 309 33.15 -7.08 12.01
C PHE A 309 33.17 -7.76 13.39
N PHE A 310 32.13 -8.53 13.72
CA PHE A 310 32.01 -9.17 15.03
C PHE A 310 33.01 -10.31 15.22
N VAL A 311 33.24 -11.19 14.23
CA VAL A 311 34.27 -12.25 14.36
C VAL A 311 35.64 -11.64 14.57
N HIS A 312 36.00 -10.60 13.82
CA HIS A 312 37.29 -9.93 13.99
C HIS A 312 37.43 -9.33 15.40
N TYR A 313 36.46 -8.53 15.83
CA TYR A 313 36.50 -7.85 17.12
C TYR A 313 36.36 -8.81 18.32
N TYR A 314 35.67 -9.94 18.14
CA TYR A 314 35.53 -10.99 19.14
C TYR A 314 36.87 -11.67 19.44
N LEU A 315 37.66 -11.95 18.40
CA LEU A 315 38.96 -12.62 18.53
C LEU A 315 40.02 -11.76 19.25
N GLU A 316 39.82 -10.44 19.30
CA GLU A 316 40.71 -9.50 20.01
C GLU A 316 40.44 -9.44 21.52
N ALA A 317 39.49 -10.22 22.05
CA ALA A 317 39.20 -10.38 23.48
C ALA A 317 38.96 -9.05 24.23
N HIS A 318 38.33 -8.09 23.57
CA HIS A 318 38.10 -6.77 24.13
C HIS A 318 36.94 -6.80 25.14
N ILE A 319 37.16 -6.31 26.38
CA ILE A 319 36.16 -6.25 27.46
C ILE A 319 34.87 -5.53 27.01
N TRP A 320 34.99 -4.59 26.08
CA TRP A 320 33.86 -3.81 25.54
C TRP A 320 33.19 -4.42 24.30
N PHE A 321 33.54 -5.66 23.92
CA PHE A 321 32.98 -6.33 22.73
C PHE A 321 31.45 -6.27 22.71
N HIS A 322 30.80 -6.70 23.79
CA HIS A 322 29.34 -6.77 23.88
C HIS A 322 28.69 -5.38 23.71
N LEU A 323 29.25 -4.35 24.35
CA LEU A 323 28.72 -2.99 24.24
C LEU A 323 28.91 -2.45 22.82
N ALA A 324 30.11 -2.58 22.25
CA ALA A 324 30.40 -2.12 20.89
C ALA A 324 29.52 -2.83 19.85
N ALA A 325 29.32 -4.14 20.00
CA ALA A 325 28.48 -4.91 19.10
C ALA A 325 27.02 -4.47 19.16
N LYS A 326 26.47 -4.25 20.36
CA LYS A 326 25.09 -3.75 20.52
C LYS A 326 24.92 -2.33 19.97
N ILE A 327 25.90 -1.44 20.17
CA ILE A 327 25.90 -0.10 19.56
C ILE A 327 25.92 -0.21 18.03
N ALA A 328 26.80 -1.04 17.46
CA ALA A 328 26.87 -1.26 16.03
C ALA A 328 25.56 -1.82 15.46
N GLN A 329 24.92 -2.78 16.13
CA GLN A 329 23.60 -3.30 15.75
C GLN A 329 22.53 -2.19 15.72
N VAL A 330 22.47 -1.35 16.76
CA VAL A 330 21.48 -0.26 16.84
C VAL A 330 21.73 0.80 15.76
N LEU A 331 22.97 1.28 15.61
CA LEU A 331 23.31 2.27 14.60
C LEU A 331 23.05 1.77 13.18
N SER A 332 23.39 0.51 12.91
CA SER A 332 23.12 -0.15 11.64
C SER A 332 21.62 -0.30 11.37
N ALA A 333 20.84 -0.74 12.36
CA ALA A 333 19.39 -0.84 12.23
C ALA A 333 18.76 0.54 11.92
N ILE A 334 19.16 1.60 12.63
CA ILE A 334 18.71 2.97 12.36
C ILE A 334 19.10 3.40 10.94
N PHE A 335 20.36 3.15 10.55
CA PHE A 335 20.87 3.49 9.23
C PHE A 335 20.09 2.79 8.11
N PHE A 336 19.82 1.49 8.21
CA PHE A 336 19.09 0.76 7.18
C PHE A 336 17.60 1.12 7.11
N VAL A 337 16.96 1.45 8.24
CA VAL A 337 15.61 2.02 8.24
C VAL A 337 15.61 3.38 7.53
N TRP A 338 16.53 4.28 7.91
CA TRP A 338 16.67 5.58 7.26
C TRP A 338 16.95 5.45 5.76
N LEU A 339 17.85 4.55 5.36
CA LEU A 339 18.18 4.29 3.97
C LEU A 339 16.97 3.77 3.19
N GLY A 340 16.18 2.87 3.80
CA GLY A 340 14.93 2.40 3.21
C GLY A 340 13.94 3.53 2.94
N ILE A 341 13.72 4.40 3.94
CA ILE A 341 12.86 5.59 3.81
C ILE A 341 13.39 6.53 2.74
N TYR A 342 14.69 6.82 2.74
CA TYR A 342 15.35 7.69 1.78
C TYR A 342 15.20 7.18 0.33
N LEU A 343 15.42 5.88 0.11
CA LEU A 343 15.24 5.25 -1.21
C LEU A 343 13.78 5.29 -1.67
N TYR A 344 12.85 5.08 -0.74
CA TYR A 344 11.43 5.13 -1.01
C TYR A 344 10.94 6.54 -1.35
N ASP A 345 11.34 7.54 -0.58
CA ASP A 345 10.95 8.94 -0.76
C ASP A 345 11.56 9.52 -2.04
N LYS A 346 12.90 9.44 -2.17
CA LYS A 346 13.63 10.12 -3.25
C LYS A 346 13.54 9.40 -4.59
N TYR A 347 13.55 8.07 -4.60
CA TYR A 347 13.63 7.27 -5.83
C TYR A 347 12.37 6.45 -6.11
N ARG A 348 11.36 6.48 -5.22
CA ARG A 348 10.16 5.62 -5.30
C ARG A 348 10.54 4.15 -5.39
N LEU A 349 11.61 3.75 -4.68
CA LEU A 349 12.10 2.38 -4.62
C LEU A 349 11.84 1.79 -3.23
N LYS A 350 10.91 0.85 -3.16
CA LYS A 350 10.65 0.08 -1.93
C LYS A 350 11.61 -1.09 -1.82
N VAL A 351 12.48 -1.02 -0.83
CA VAL A 351 13.38 -2.09 -0.40
C VAL A 351 12.80 -2.75 0.85
N ASP A 352 12.66 -4.07 0.85
CA ASP A 352 12.19 -4.78 2.04
C ASP A 352 13.37 -5.02 2.99
N MET A 353 13.47 -4.17 4.01
CA MET A 353 14.55 -4.24 5.01
C MET A 353 14.29 -5.26 6.12
N LYS A 354 13.13 -5.94 6.14
CA LYS A 354 12.76 -6.83 7.27
C LYS A 354 13.81 -7.91 7.52
N LEU A 355 14.22 -8.61 6.46
CA LEU A 355 15.21 -9.68 6.59
C LEU A 355 16.58 -9.13 7.02
N SER A 356 17.02 -8.02 6.42
CA SER A 356 18.28 -7.34 6.81
C SER A 356 18.26 -6.95 8.29
N LEU A 357 17.18 -6.37 8.80
CA LEU A 357 17.03 -6.00 10.21
C LEU A 357 17.06 -7.22 11.14
N VAL A 358 16.40 -8.31 10.76
CA VAL A 358 16.48 -9.58 11.52
C VAL A 358 17.91 -10.10 11.57
N THR A 359 18.64 -10.08 10.44
CA THR A 359 20.05 -10.52 10.42
C THR A 359 20.95 -9.63 11.28
N ILE A 360 20.71 -8.31 11.32
CA ILE A 360 21.45 -7.38 12.18
C ILE A 360 21.24 -7.76 13.64
N VAL A 361 20.00 -8.00 14.06
CA VAL A 361 19.65 -8.33 15.45
C VAL A 361 20.25 -9.67 15.88
N LEU A 362 20.17 -10.70 15.02
CA LEU A 362 20.62 -12.05 15.36
C LEU A 362 22.14 -12.26 15.24
N ALA A 363 22.85 -11.41 14.50
CA ALA A 363 24.27 -11.62 14.19
C ALA A 363 25.15 -11.87 15.42
N VAL A 364 24.98 -11.09 16.49
CA VAL A 364 25.77 -11.24 17.72
C VAL A 364 25.40 -12.52 18.47
N ASP A 365 24.11 -12.82 18.64
CA ASP A 365 23.70 -13.98 19.44
C ASP A 365 24.08 -15.30 18.75
N VAL A 366 23.99 -15.35 17.42
CA VAL A 366 24.36 -16.52 16.61
C VAL A 366 25.87 -16.75 16.60
N ILE A 367 26.70 -15.72 16.76
CA ILE A 367 28.16 -15.91 16.80
C ILE A 367 28.58 -16.85 17.94
N TYR A 368 27.93 -16.78 19.10
CA TYR A 368 28.21 -17.63 20.26
C TYR A 368 27.82 -19.08 20.01
N PHE A 369 26.67 -19.30 19.37
CA PHE A 369 26.26 -20.64 18.98
C PHE A 369 27.22 -21.24 17.95
N TYR A 370 27.64 -20.45 16.96
CA TYR A 370 28.62 -20.88 15.97
C TYR A 370 29.98 -21.20 16.61
N GLU A 371 30.48 -20.35 17.50
CA GLU A 371 31.71 -20.57 18.24
C GLU A 371 31.66 -21.87 19.04
N ALA A 372 30.62 -22.06 19.86
CA ALA A 372 30.48 -23.25 20.69
C ALA A 372 30.48 -24.53 19.83
N TRP A 373 29.77 -24.50 18.70
CA TRP A 373 29.79 -25.58 17.72
C TRP A 373 31.18 -25.78 17.08
N ALA A 374 31.84 -24.71 16.66
CA ALA A 374 33.14 -24.76 16.00
C ALA A 374 34.24 -25.30 16.93
N VAL A 375 34.26 -24.87 18.20
CA VAL A 375 35.18 -25.35 19.22
C VAL A 375 34.91 -26.82 19.56
N TRP A 376 33.64 -27.24 19.64
CA TRP A 376 33.29 -28.65 19.84
C TRP A 376 33.75 -29.52 18.66
N MET A 377 33.50 -29.07 17.43
CA MET A 377 33.98 -29.74 16.21
C MET A 377 35.51 -29.81 16.16
N HIS A 378 36.20 -28.77 16.62
CA HIS A 378 37.66 -28.77 16.72
C HIS A 378 38.15 -29.85 17.67
N LYS A 379 37.59 -29.90 18.89
CA LYS A 379 37.97 -30.89 19.92
C LYS A 379 37.69 -32.34 19.49
N LYS A 380 36.55 -32.59 18.84
CA LYS A 380 36.10 -33.95 18.52
C LYS A 380 36.60 -34.48 17.17
N PHE A 381 36.77 -33.59 16.18
CA PHE A 381 37.02 -33.99 14.79
C PHE A 381 38.21 -33.24 14.15
N ASN A 382 39.00 -32.50 14.93
CA ASN A 382 40.13 -31.69 14.44
C ASN A 382 39.73 -30.67 13.35
N TYR A 383 38.48 -30.18 13.41
CA TYR A 383 37.99 -29.14 12.53
C TYR A 383 38.80 -27.85 12.72
N LYS A 384 39.37 -27.26 11.66
CA LYS A 384 40.12 -26.01 11.78
C LYS A 384 39.16 -24.85 12.11
N THR A 385 39.48 -23.98 13.05
CA THR A 385 38.68 -22.77 13.29
C THR A 385 39.54 -21.68 13.89
N VAL A 386 39.17 -20.42 13.68
CA VAL A 386 39.82 -19.28 14.36
C VAL A 386 39.46 -19.15 15.82
N PHE A 387 38.33 -19.73 16.25
CA PHE A 387 37.89 -19.69 17.64
C PHE A 387 38.74 -20.64 18.48
N LYS A 388 39.42 -20.10 19.49
CA LYS A 388 40.24 -20.91 20.40
C LYS A 388 39.35 -21.49 21.50
N PRO A 389 39.67 -22.68 22.06
CA PRO A 389 39.01 -23.15 23.25
C PRO A 389 39.28 -22.15 24.39
N HIS A 390 38.26 -21.42 24.84
CA HIS A 390 38.37 -20.71 26.11
C HIS A 390 38.49 -21.76 27.22
N HIS A 391 39.62 -21.77 27.93
CA HIS A 391 39.70 -22.34 29.25
C HIS A 391 38.84 -21.44 30.15
N HIS A 392 37.63 -21.91 30.47
CA HIS A 392 36.91 -21.40 31.62
C HIS A 392 37.69 -21.67 32.90
#